data_AF-A0A1G2G5K6-F1
#
_entry.id   AF-A0A1G2G5K6-F1
#
_cell.length_a   1.000
_cell.length_b   1.000
_cell.length_c   1.000
_cell.angle_alpha   90.00
_cell.angle_beta   90.00
_cell.angle_gamma   90.00
#
_symmetry.space_group_name_H-M   'P 1'
#
loop_
_entity.id
_entity.type
_entity.pdbx_description
1 polymer ?
#
loop_
_entity_poly.entity_id
_entity_poly.type
_entity_poly.pdbx_seq_one_letter_code
_entity_poly.pdbx_strand_id
1 'polypeptide(L)'
;MDEKKVDQIKIKITECVNRVDPWHLIEIGVPADEYNSQIDRIVSLAINKRPNKEALVSELLGIFKTKEFELEQDKINELADAIGSCTNKEVPA
;
A
#
# COMPACT_ATOMS: atom_id res chain seq x y z
N MET A 1 -16.56 -10.73 0.57
CA MET A 1 -16.13 -9.50 -0.14
C MET A 1 -16.05 -9.86 -1.61
N ASP A 2 -16.72 -9.11 -2.50
CA ASP A 2 -16.72 -9.40 -3.94
C ASP A 2 -15.29 -9.32 -4.51
N GLU A 3 -14.82 -10.33 -5.24
CA GLU A 3 -13.49 -10.32 -5.89
C GLU A 3 -13.27 -9.05 -6.71
N LYS A 4 -14.30 -8.58 -7.42
CA LYS A 4 -14.27 -7.33 -8.21
C LYS A 4 -13.96 -6.08 -7.38
N LYS A 5 -14.33 -6.04 -6.10
CA LYS A 5 -14.03 -4.92 -5.21
C LYS A 5 -12.58 -4.96 -4.73
N VAL A 6 -12.05 -6.16 -4.50
CA VAL A 6 -10.64 -6.35 -4.13
C VAL A 6 -9.73 -5.91 -5.26
N ASP A 7 -10.06 -6.27 -6.50
CA ASP A 7 -9.31 -5.85 -7.68
C ASP A 7 -9.29 -4.32 -7.85
N GLN A 8 -10.42 -3.64 -7.61
CA GLN A 8 -10.48 -2.17 -7.67
C GLN A 8 -9.65 -1.51 -6.57
N ILE A 9 -9.69 -2.05 -5.35
CA ILE A 9 -8.86 -1.58 -4.24
C ILE A 9 -7.39 -1.79 -4.58
N LYS A 10 -7.03 -2.96 -5.14
CA LYS A 10 -5.67 -3.27 -5.58
C LYS A 10 -5.16 -2.26 -6.59
N ILE A 11 -5.92 -1.98 -7.65
CA ILE A 11 -5.54 -0.98 -8.67
C ILE A 11 -5.27 0.39 -8.03
N LYS A 12 -6.16 0.87 -7.17
CA LYS A 12 -6.00 2.18 -6.53
C LYS A 12 -4.81 2.23 -5.56
N ILE A 13 -4.58 1.16 -4.81
CA ILE A 13 -3.42 1.06 -3.92
C ILE A 13 -2.14 1.05 -4.75
N THR A 14 -2.09 0.28 -5.84
CA THR A 14 -0.96 0.29 -6.78
C THR A 14 -0.67 1.69 -7.32
N GLU A 15 -1.69 2.45 -7.72
CA GLU A 15 -1.54 3.85 -8.16
C GLU A 15 -0.99 4.76 -7.05
N CYS A 16 -1.48 4.61 -5.81
CA CYS A 16 -1.01 5.39 -4.67
C CYS A 16 0.46 5.08 -4.35
N VAL A 17 0.83 3.80 -4.35
CA VAL A 17 2.20 3.36 -4.11
C VAL A 17 3.13 3.89 -5.21
N ASN A 18 2.76 3.75 -6.49
CA ASN A 18 3.57 4.26 -7.60
C ASN A 18 3.73 5.79 -7.59
N ARG A 19 2.77 6.52 -7.03
CA ARG A 19 2.85 7.98 -6.90
C ARG A 19 3.79 8.40 -5.78
N VAL A 20 3.69 7.74 -4.62
CA VAL A 20 4.47 8.08 -3.44
C VAL A 20 5.91 7.58 -3.59
N ASP A 21 6.06 6.42 -4.21
CA ASP A 21 7.32 5.71 -4.31
C ASP A 21 7.51 5.08 -5.71
N PRO A 22 7.71 5.93 -6.74
CA PRO A 22 7.90 5.46 -8.11
C PRO A 22 9.23 4.72 -8.34
N TRP A 23 10.12 4.63 -7.35
CA TRP A 23 11.48 4.13 -7.54
C TRP A 23 11.81 2.90 -6.69
N HIS A 24 11.20 2.71 -5.53
CA HIS A 24 11.60 1.62 -4.62
C HIS A 24 10.96 0.27 -4.97
N LEU A 25 9.69 0.26 -5.40
CA LEU A 25 9.07 -0.96 -5.93
C LEU A 25 9.32 -1.13 -7.43
N ILE A 26 9.55 -0.02 -8.14
CA ILE A 26 10.02 0.01 -9.54
C ILE A 26 11.55 0.15 -9.57
N GLU A 27 12.26 -0.42 -8.59
CA GLU A 27 13.70 -0.53 -8.74
C GLU A 27 13.93 -1.35 -10.01
N ILE A 28 14.73 -0.80 -10.92
CA ILE A 28 15.12 -1.42 -12.19
C ILE A 28 15.86 -2.73 -11.84
N GLY A 29 15.11 -3.83 -11.67
CA GLY A 29 15.66 -5.11 -11.21
C GLY A 29 14.78 -5.93 -10.28
N VAL A 30 13.76 -5.35 -9.62
CA VAL A 30 12.82 -6.14 -8.79
C VAL A 30 11.91 -6.97 -9.70
N PRO A 31 11.85 -8.31 -9.55
CA PRO A 31 10.94 -9.14 -10.33
C PRO A 31 9.50 -8.67 -10.15
N ALA A 32 8.73 -8.64 -11.24
CA ALA A 32 7.31 -8.24 -11.20
C ALA A 32 6.51 -9.05 -10.16
N ASP A 33 6.92 -10.27 -9.86
CA ASP A 33 6.31 -11.13 -8.85
C ASP A 33 6.51 -10.60 -7.42
N GLU A 34 7.69 -10.08 -7.09
CA GLU A 34 7.97 -9.47 -5.79
C GLU A 34 7.20 -8.16 -5.62
N TYR A 35 7.16 -7.34 -6.66
CA TYR A 35 6.31 -6.14 -6.71
C TYR A 35 4.85 -6.48 -6.41
N ASN A 36 4.29 -7.43 -7.16
CA ASN A 36 2.90 -7.83 -7.03
C ASN A 36 2.61 -8.42 -5.65
N SER A 37 3.54 -9.20 -5.08
CA SER A 37 3.42 -9.76 -3.73
C SER A 37 3.38 -8.68 -2.65
N GLN A 38 4.20 -7.63 -2.78
CA GLN A 38 4.16 -6.50 -1.86
C GLN A 38 2.85 -5.72 -1.96
N ILE A 39 2.37 -5.46 -3.16
CA ILE A 39 1.05 -4.84 -3.38
C ILE A 39 -0.06 -5.68 -2.73
N ASP A 40 -0.07 -7.01 -2.93
CA ASP A 40 -1.07 -7.90 -2.32
C ASP A 40 -1.03 -7.88 -0.79
N ARG A 41 0.18 -7.74 -0.22
CA ARG A 41 0.36 -7.57 1.22
C ARG A 41 -0.20 -6.24 1.71
N ILE A 42 0.06 -5.13 0.99
CA ILE A 42 -0.48 -3.80 1.32
C ILE A 42 -2.01 -3.81 1.20
N VAL A 43 -2.57 -4.41 0.16
CA VAL A 43 -4.04 -4.56 -0.01
C VAL A 43 -4.64 -5.34 1.15
N SER A 44 -4.01 -6.44 1.56
CA SER A 44 -4.46 -7.24 2.70
C SER A 44 -4.41 -6.45 4.01
N LEU A 45 -3.35 -5.66 4.24
CA LEU A 45 -3.26 -4.77 5.40
C LEU A 45 -4.34 -3.68 5.36
N ALA A 46 -4.53 -3.07 4.20
CA ALA A 46 -5.53 -2.03 3.96
C ALA A 46 -6.95 -2.53 4.21
N ILE A 47 -7.26 -3.80 3.97
CA ILE A 47 -8.57 -4.40 4.24
C ILE A 47 -8.71 -4.79 5.71
N ASN A 48 -7.67 -5.40 6.30
CA ASN A 48 -7.74 -5.94 7.67
C ASN A 48 -7.54 -4.89 8.77
N LYS A 49 -6.85 -3.79 8.47
CA LYS A 49 -6.48 -2.74 9.45
C LYS A 49 -7.25 -1.42 9.26
N ARG A 50 -8.33 -1.44 8.48
CA ARG A 50 -9.12 -0.26 8.02
C ARG A 50 -9.37 0.87 9.02
N PRO A 51 -9.72 0.63 10.29
CA PRO A 51 -10.03 1.74 11.18
C PRO A 51 -8.79 2.35 11.86
N ASN A 52 -7.57 1.82 11.66
CA ASN A 52 -6.39 2.29 12.39
C ASN A 52 -5.24 2.72 11.46
N LYS A 53 -5.20 4.02 11.16
CA LYS A 53 -4.13 4.65 10.37
C LYS A 53 -2.75 4.42 10.98
N GLU A 54 -2.59 4.53 12.30
CA GLU A 54 -1.29 4.35 12.95
C GLU A 54 -0.77 2.92 12.77
N ALA A 55 -1.66 1.93 12.89
CA ALA A 55 -1.32 0.53 12.63
C ALA A 55 -0.95 0.31 11.15
N LEU A 56 -1.65 0.95 10.21
CA LEU A 56 -1.32 0.90 8.79
C LEU A 56 0.05 1.53 8.50
N VAL A 57 0.32 2.72 9.06
CA VAL A 57 1.61 3.42 8.92
C VAL A 57 2.76 2.57 9.47
N SER A 58 2.60 1.94 10.63
CA SER A 58 3.63 1.09 11.21
C SER A 58 3.97 -0.13 10.34
N GLU A 59 2.97 -0.75 9.72
CA GLU A 59 3.17 -1.89 8.82
C GLU A 59 3.78 -1.45 7.49
N LEU A 60 3.33 -0.32 6.93
CA LEU A 60 3.93 0.27 5.74
C LEU A 60 5.39 0.64 5.97
N LEU A 61 5.73 1.24 7.13
CA LEU A 61 7.12 1.44 7.54
C LEU A 61 7.92 0.14 7.51
N GLY A 62 7.35 -0.98 7.96
CA GLY A 62 8.02 -2.28 7.89
C GLY A 62 8.20 -2.83 6.47
N ILE A 63 7.33 -2.46 5.53
CA ILE A 63 7.39 -2.87 4.13
C ILE A 63 8.41 -2.02 3.35
N PHE A 64 8.40 -0.71 3.57
CA PHE A 64 9.23 0.28 2.86
C PHE A 64 10.57 0.60 3.55
N LYS A 65 10.89 -0.08 4.66
CA LYS A 65 12.18 0.02 5.34
C LYS A 65 13.03 -1.18 4.97
N THR A 66 13.95 -1.00 4.03
CA THR A 66 14.97 -2.00 3.68
C THR A 66 16.33 -1.58 4.26
N LYS A 67 17.34 -2.44 4.13
CA LYS A 67 18.71 -2.11 4.56
C LYS A 67 19.36 -1.00 3.71
N GLU A 68 18.84 -0.78 2.51
CA GLU A 68 19.47 0.06 1.48
C GLU A 68 18.65 1.33 1.19
N PHE A 69 17.37 1.34 1.52
CA PHE A 69 16.49 2.48 1.31
C PHE A 69 15.38 2.53 2.36
N GLU A 70 15.05 3.74 2.78
CA GLU A 70 13.97 4.03 3.72
C GLU A 70 13.11 5.14 3.14
N LEU A 71 11.84 4.83 2.87
CA LEU A 71 10.88 5.84 2.45
C LEU A 71 10.62 6.82 3.60
N GLU A 72 10.60 8.12 3.30
CA GLU A 72 10.40 9.15 4.33
C GLU A 72 9.06 8.96 5.05
N GLN A 73 9.03 9.21 6.37
CA GLN A 73 7.82 9.00 7.17
C GLN A 73 6.62 9.82 6.66
N ASP A 74 6.86 11.02 6.13
CA ASP A 74 5.81 11.86 5.52
C ASP A 74 5.20 11.21 4.27
N LYS A 75 6.02 10.52 3.46
CA LYS A 75 5.56 9.77 2.28
C LYS A 75 4.72 8.56 2.69
N ILE A 76 5.12 7.87 3.75
CA ILE A 76 4.36 6.75 4.29
C ILE A 76 3.02 7.22 4.87
N ASN A 77 3.00 8.38 5.54
CA ASN A 77 1.76 9.00 6.01
C ASN A 77 0.84 9.38 4.84
N GLU A 78 1.39 9.98 3.77
CA GLU A 78 0.65 10.31 2.53
C GLU A 78 0.05 9.04 1.91
N LEU A 79 0.81 7.94 1.86
CA LEU A 79 0.35 6.64 1.36
C LEU A 79 -0.77 6.07 2.24
N ALA A 80 -0.62 6.09 3.56
CA ALA A 80 -1.64 5.58 4.48
C ALA A 80 -2.95 6.37 4.37
N ASP A 81 -2.89 7.69 4.21
CA ASP A 81 -4.08 8.53 3.97
C ASP A 81 -4.74 8.22 2.62
N ALA A 82 -3.94 8.04 1.58
CA ALA A 82 -4.43 7.69 0.25
C ALA A 82 -5.13 6.32 0.26
N ILE A 83 -4.51 5.31 0.87
CA ILE A 83 -5.09 3.97 1.05
C ILE A 83 -6.40 4.06 1.85
N GLY A 84 -6.41 4.80 2.96
CA GLY A 84 -7.59 5.00 3.80
C GLY A 84 -8.77 5.60 3.02
N SER A 85 -8.49 6.55 2.11
CA SER A 85 -9.48 7.16 1.22
C SER A 85 -10.06 6.18 0.20
N CYS A 86 -9.22 5.29 -0.34
CA CYS A 86 -9.65 4.22 -1.26
C CYS A 86 -10.55 3.20 -0.56
N THR A 87 -10.27 2.87 0.70
CA THR A 87 -10.99 1.82 1.41
C THR A 87 -12.28 2.26 2.10
N ASN A 88 -12.36 3.51 2.59
CA ASN A 88 -13.53 4.01 3.33
C ASN A 88 -14.73 4.34 2.44
N LYS A 89 -14.52 4.67 1.16
CA LYS A 89 -15.61 4.98 0.22
C LYS A 89 -16.25 3.75 -0.42
N GLU A 90 -15.55 2.62 -0.44
CA GLU A 90 -15.91 1.48 -1.31
C GLU A 90 -16.42 0.25 -0.58
N VAL A 91 -16.23 0.19 0.75
CA VAL A 91 -16.72 -0.95 1.52
C VAL A 91 -17.49 -0.44 2.73
N PRO A 92 -18.81 -0.72 2.79
CA PRO A 92 -19.58 -0.43 3.98
C PRO A 92 -19.00 -1.20 5.17
N ALA A 93 -18.89 -0.50 6.30
CA ALA A 93 -18.42 -1.02 7.57
C ALA A 93 -19.17 -2.28 8.02
#